data_AF-D6D1Z4-F1
#
_entry.id   AF-D6D1Z4-F1
#
_cell.length_a   1.000
_cell.length_b   1.000
_cell.length_c   1.000
_cell.angle_alpha   90.00
_cell.angle_beta   90.00
_cell.angle_gamma   90.00
#
_symmetry.space_group_name_H-M   'P 1'
#
loop_
_entity.id
_entity.type
_entity.pdbx_description
1 polymer ?
#
loop_
_entity_poly.entity_id
_entity_poly.type
_entity_poly.pdbx_seq_one_letter_code
_entity_poly.pdbx_strand_id
1 'polypeptide(L)'
;MYLCLLAFCITGGISAQTQNSMTEVIPFKTIDGKIIVEATINGEVADFVLDLSGHNALLPEALKKLHINTEKRGTFSSYQDFVFKQVPVGKVYEMGTVAIGKNTFANDLPAFTLEDEPYLRKLGVMGVLSGAVFRTSVLTIDMQRKKITITQPYRPSYMKLNYRENFNLITGLGVVCPINIQGKPISFVLDTWSEGLVNLTEADFNTWSAQYTKGSNQKVSNGYKEISQDEESLILPETMFVKTKIEDAIAVKNPFLKRSVLGKKILDYGIISIDYIHQKIYFQPFDMVPIPEAEAKVTETKVEDGKLNPITRQFFLEHIFDYRKGNDFVYNGDKPVVIDFWATWCGPCMRLLPEMEKLAEKYKGKVIFYKVNADKEKDLCSHFSVQALPTLFFIPVGGKPIIEVGATPEKYVQIIEEQLLK
;
A
#
# COMPACT_ATOMS: atom_id res chain seq x y z
N MET A 1 -53.45 38.54 -21.83
CA MET A 1 -53.20 37.25 -21.18
C MET A 1 -51.68 37.05 -21.10
N TYR A 2 -51.06 37.63 -20.07
CA TYR A 2 -49.64 37.47 -19.78
C TYR A 2 -49.50 36.25 -18.86
N LEU A 3 -48.74 35.24 -19.27
CA LEU A 3 -48.42 34.09 -18.43
C LEU A 3 -46.90 34.10 -18.20
N CYS A 4 -46.49 34.50 -16.99
CA CYS A 4 -45.12 34.36 -16.50
C CYS A 4 -44.79 32.88 -16.32
N LEU A 5 -43.76 32.39 -17.02
CA LEU A 5 -43.10 31.11 -16.74
C LEU A 5 -41.80 31.40 -15.99
N LEU A 6 -41.83 31.15 -14.68
CA LEU A 6 -40.65 31.11 -13.80
C LEU A 6 -39.84 29.85 -14.13
N ALA A 7 -38.67 30.02 -14.75
CA ALA A 7 -37.68 28.97 -14.86
C ALA A 7 -36.93 28.83 -13.52
N PHE A 8 -37.21 27.75 -12.79
CA PHE A 8 -36.39 27.33 -11.65
C PHE A 8 -35.09 26.73 -12.18
N CYS A 9 -34.01 27.52 -12.21
CA CYS A 9 -32.65 27.00 -12.31
C CYS A 9 -32.30 26.32 -10.99
N ILE A 10 -32.39 24.98 -10.94
CA ILE A 10 -31.80 24.20 -9.86
C ILE A 10 -30.30 24.17 -10.10
N THR A 11 -29.56 25.05 -9.44
CA THR A 11 -28.10 24.97 -9.34
C THR A 11 -27.75 23.77 -8.48
N GLY A 12 -27.58 22.61 -9.12
CA GLY A 12 -26.97 21.44 -8.49
C GLY A 12 -25.56 21.78 -8.06
N GLY A 13 -25.37 22.07 -6.78
CA GLY A 13 -24.05 22.21 -6.18
C GLY A 13 -23.31 20.89 -6.32
N ILE A 14 -22.32 20.85 -7.20
CA ILE A 14 -21.32 19.78 -7.22
C ILE A 14 -20.47 20.01 -5.97
N SER A 15 -20.78 19.34 -4.86
CA SER A 15 -19.82 19.23 -3.77
C SER A 15 -18.70 18.30 -4.25
N ALA A 16 -17.55 18.86 -4.61
CA ALA A 16 -16.33 18.07 -4.70
C ALA A 16 -16.06 17.51 -3.29
N GLN A 17 -16.29 16.21 -3.10
CA GLN A 17 -15.86 15.52 -1.87
C GLN A 17 -14.35 15.70 -1.74
N THR A 18 -13.91 16.37 -0.67
CA THR A 18 -12.52 16.43 -0.25
C THR A 18 -12.05 15.02 0.10
N GLN A 19 -10.97 14.60 -0.55
CA GLN A 19 -10.51 13.21 -0.64
C GLN A 19 -9.37 12.92 0.33
N ASN A 20 -9.70 12.47 1.54
CA ASN A 20 -8.74 12.01 2.54
C ASN A 20 -7.85 10.88 1.98
N SER A 21 -6.56 11.14 1.74
CA SER A 21 -5.60 10.11 1.30
C SER A 21 -4.64 9.68 2.41
N MET A 22 -4.50 8.37 2.60
CA MET A 22 -3.53 7.72 3.48
C MET A 22 -2.52 6.99 2.60
N THR A 23 -1.22 7.10 2.89
CA THR A 23 -0.16 6.39 2.18
C THR A 23 0.88 5.93 3.17
N GLU A 24 1.20 4.64 3.17
CA GLU A 24 2.28 4.07 3.94
C GLU A 24 3.16 3.19 3.06
N VAL A 25 4.48 3.37 3.17
CA VAL A 25 5.49 2.61 2.44
C VAL A 25 6.19 1.69 3.44
N ILE A 26 6.04 0.38 3.26
CA ILE A 26 6.48 -0.63 4.21
C ILE A 26 7.54 -1.51 3.53
N PRO A 27 8.74 -1.68 4.10
CA PRO A 27 9.75 -2.57 3.55
C PRO A 27 9.30 -4.04 3.68
N PHE A 28 9.73 -4.87 2.74
CA PHE A 28 9.59 -6.32 2.85
C PHE A 28 10.94 -6.99 2.63
N LYS A 29 11.07 -8.22 3.10
CA LYS A 29 12.26 -9.05 2.83
C LYS A 29 11.94 -10.13 1.80
N THR A 30 12.98 -10.63 1.15
CA THR A 30 12.88 -11.74 0.20
C THR A 30 13.67 -12.92 0.74
N ILE A 31 13.02 -14.07 0.95
CA ILE A 31 13.68 -15.33 1.36
C ILE A 31 13.34 -16.37 0.29
N ASP A 32 14.35 -16.98 -0.32
CA ASP A 32 14.21 -17.88 -1.50
C ASP A 32 13.31 -17.27 -2.59
N GLY A 33 13.43 -15.95 -2.80
CA GLY A 33 12.66 -15.17 -3.76
C GLY A 33 11.18 -14.98 -3.40
N LYS A 34 10.69 -15.45 -2.25
CA LYS A 34 9.33 -15.19 -1.77
C LYS A 34 9.25 -13.84 -1.06
N ILE A 35 8.15 -13.11 -1.25
CA ILE A 35 7.89 -11.82 -0.59
C ILE A 35 7.42 -12.09 0.83
N ILE A 36 8.18 -11.61 1.81
CA ILE A 36 7.88 -11.79 3.23
C ILE A 36 7.57 -10.43 3.84
N VAL A 37 6.35 -10.28 4.36
CA VAL A 37 5.85 -9.08 5.01
C VAL A 37 5.71 -9.32 6.51
N GLU A 38 6.14 -8.35 7.31
CA GLU A 38 5.88 -8.36 8.74
C GLU A 38 4.46 -7.86 8.99
N ALA A 39 3.72 -8.58 9.83
CA ALA A 39 2.39 -8.19 10.27
C ALA A 39 2.25 -8.35 11.78
N THR A 40 1.42 -7.50 12.37
CA THR A 40 1.00 -7.62 13.77
C THR A 40 -0.37 -8.26 13.81
N ILE A 41 -0.50 -9.43 14.44
CA ILE A 41 -1.75 -10.14 14.61
C ILE A 41 -2.06 -10.25 16.11
N ASN A 42 -3.21 -9.73 16.54
CA ASN A 42 -3.59 -9.67 17.96
C ASN A 42 -2.50 -9.05 18.87
N GLY A 43 -1.77 -8.06 18.35
CA GLY A 43 -0.66 -7.40 19.06
C GLY A 43 0.70 -8.10 18.95
N GLU A 44 0.76 -9.29 18.35
CA GLU A 44 2.00 -10.06 18.20
C GLU A 44 2.58 -9.92 16.80
N VAL A 45 3.88 -9.62 16.72
CA VAL A 45 4.58 -9.41 15.46
C VAL A 45 5.12 -10.72 14.90
N ALA A 46 4.86 -10.97 13.61
CA ALA A 46 5.40 -12.11 12.89
C ALA A 46 5.55 -11.87 11.39
N ASP A 47 6.39 -12.69 10.76
CA ASP A 47 6.58 -12.70 9.32
C ASP A 47 5.56 -13.61 8.62
N PHE A 48 5.07 -13.17 7.46
CA PHE A 48 4.16 -13.91 6.60
C PHE A 48 4.59 -13.84 5.14
N VAL A 49 4.34 -14.90 4.40
CA VAL A 49 4.43 -14.85 2.94
C VAL A 49 3.26 -14.02 2.40
N LEU A 50 3.54 -13.09 1.49
CA LEU A 50 2.51 -12.39 0.73
C LEU A 50 2.16 -13.17 -0.54
N ASP A 51 0.96 -13.76 -0.58
CA ASP A 51 0.46 -14.54 -1.70
C ASP A 51 -0.91 -14.07 -2.17
N LEU A 52 -0.95 -13.26 -3.24
CA LEU A 52 -2.17 -12.61 -3.71
C LEU A 52 -3.25 -13.58 -4.23
N SER A 53 -2.88 -14.77 -4.67
CA SER A 53 -3.81 -15.85 -5.06
C SER A 53 -3.85 -16.99 -4.03
N GLY A 54 -3.25 -16.80 -2.87
CA GLY A 54 -3.39 -17.69 -1.72
C GLY A 54 -4.67 -17.42 -0.94
N HIS A 55 -4.77 -18.09 0.20
CA HIS A 55 -5.72 -17.74 1.27
C HIS A 55 -4.93 -17.35 2.50
N ASN A 56 -5.54 -16.54 3.36
CA ASN A 56 -4.96 -16.35 4.68
C ASN A 56 -4.87 -17.72 5.35
N ALA A 57 -3.68 -18.04 5.83
CA ALA A 57 -3.43 -19.33 6.42
C ALA A 57 -2.33 -19.21 7.48
N LEU A 58 -2.44 -20.02 8.53
CA LEU A 58 -1.57 -20.02 9.69
C LEU A 58 -0.98 -21.40 9.87
N LEU A 59 0.33 -21.46 10.14
CA LEU A 59 0.94 -22.68 10.64
C LEU A 59 0.35 -23.04 12.02
N PRO A 60 0.29 -24.33 12.41
CA PRO A 60 -0.25 -24.74 13.70
C PRO A 60 0.35 -23.99 14.90
N GLU A 61 1.66 -23.78 14.90
CA GLU A 61 2.37 -23.04 15.95
C GLU A 61 1.98 -21.55 16.04
N ALA A 62 1.50 -20.96 14.94
CA ALA A 62 1.08 -19.57 14.90
C ALA A 62 -0.20 -19.33 15.70
N LEU A 63 -1.06 -20.34 15.86
CA LEU A 63 -2.29 -20.22 16.67
C LEU A 63 -1.98 -19.82 18.11
N LYS A 64 -0.95 -20.45 18.69
CA LYS A 64 -0.50 -20.11 20.04
C LYS A 64 0.30 -18.80 20.06
N LYS A 65 1.24 -18.62 19.11
CA LYS A 65 2.12 -17.44 19.10
C LYS A 65 1.35 -16.13 18.92
N LEU A 66 0.29 -16.14 18.13
CA LEU A 66 -0.50 -14.96 17.76
C LEU A 66 -1.80 -14.85 18.55
N HIS A 67 -1.92 -15.59 19.66
CA HIS A 67 -3.09 -15.60 20.53
C HIS A 67 -4.42 -15.78 19.78
N ILE A 68 -4.46 -16.69 18.80
CA ILE A 68 -5.67 -16.96 18.02
C ILE A 68 -6.70 -17.63 18.91
N ASN A 69 -7.92 -17.10 18.94
CA ASN A 69 -9.02 -17.73 19.66
C ASN A 69 -9.45 -19.02 18.95
N THR A 70 -9.04 -20.16 19.51
CA THR A 70 -9.37 -21.49 18.97
C THR A 70 -10.72 -22.03 19.43
N GLU A 71 -11.41 -21.33 20.34
CA GLU A 71 -12.78 -21.66 20.75
C GLU A 71 -13.81 -21.14 19.74
N LYS A 72 -13.48 -20.06 19.01
CA LYS A 72 -14.33 -19.48 17.96
C LYS A 72 -13.88 -19.96 16.57
N ARG A 73 -14.77 -20.64 15.84
CA ARG A 73 -14.50 -21.10 14.47
C ARG A 73 -14.77 -19.96 13.48
N GLY A 74 -13.85 -19.76 12.54
CA GLY A 74 -14.06 -18.87 11.40
C GLY A 74 -14.69 -19.61 10.22
N THR A 75 -15.00 -18.86 9.15
CA THR A 75 -15.49 -19.44 7.89
C THR A 75 -15.15 -18.55 6.70
N PHE A 76 -14.87 -19.18 5.56
CA PHE A 76 -14.78 -18.48 4.26
C PHE A 76 -16.12 -18.47 3.50
N SER A 77 -17.17 -19.06 4.09
CA SER A 77 -18.56 -19.20 3.63
C SER A 77 -18.77 -19.97 2.33
N SER A 78 -17.96 -19.69 1.31
CA SER A 78 -18.14 -20.13 -0.08
C SER A 78 -17.19 -21.25 -0.52
N TYR A 79 -16.18 -21.57 0.30
CA TYR A 79 -15.20 -22.63 0.04
C TYR A 79 -14.64 -23.15 1.37
N GLN A 80 -14.17 -24.39 1.34
CA GLN A 80 -13.59 -25.09 2.50
C GLN A 80 -12.09 -25.37 2.34
N ASP A 81 -11.54 -25.16 1.15
CA ASP A 81 -10.14 -25.44 0.81
C ASP A 81 -9.54 -24.30 -0.01
N PHE A 82 -8.24 -24.38 -0.28
CA PHE A 82 -7.57 -23.45 -1.20
C PHE A 82 -8.17 -23.52 -2.62
N VAL A 83 -8.69 -22.39 -3.08
CA VAL A 83 -9.36 -22.28 -4.40
C VAL A 83 -8.39 -22.43 -5.58
N PHE A 84 -7.16 -21.92 -5.44
CA PHE A 84 -6.19 -21.83 -6.57
C PHE A 84 -4.99 -22.78 -6.44
N LYS A 85 -4.76 -23.34 -5.25
CA LYS A 85 -3.61 -24.20 -4.95
C LYS A 85 -4.08 -25.51 -4.31
N GLN A 86 -3.25 -26.54 -4.43
CA GLN A 86 -3.42 -27.80 -3.72
C GLN A 86 -2.64 -27.74 -2.41
N VAL A 87 -3.32 -27.34 -1.34
CA VAL A 87 -2.72 -27.17 0.00
C VAL A 87 -3.65 -27.85 1.00
N PRO A 88 -3.18 -28.88 1.73
CA PRO A 88 -3.95 -29.47 2.82
C PRO A 88 -4.21 -28.44 3.91
N VAL A 89 -5.47 -28.33 4.31
CA VAL A 89 -5.91 -27.39 5.34
C VAL A 89 -6.77 -28.09 6.37
N GLY A 90 -6.59 -27.68 7.62
CA GLY A 90 -7.44 -28.08 8.71
C GLY A 90 -8.51 -27.03 8.99
N LYS A 91 -8.57 -26.67 10.27
CA LYS A 91 -9.60 -25.83 10.86
C LYS A 91 -9.47 -24.37 10.40
N VAL A 92 -10.60 -23.69 10.14
CA VAL A 92 -10.63 -22.22 9.98
C VAL A 92 -10.82 -21.54 11.34
N TYR A 93 -10.00 -20.52 11.59
CA TYR A 93 -10.09 -19.59 12.72
C TYR A 93 -10.05 -18.15 12.22
N GLU A 94 -10.20 -17.19 13.12
CA GLU A 94 -10.18 -15.77 12.79
C GLU A 94 -8.95 -15.08 13.39
N MET A 95 -8.28 -14.28 12.58
CA MET A 95 -7.25 -13.34 13.02
C MET A 95 -7.97 -12.09 13.53
N GLY A 96 -7.98 -11.90 14.86
CA GLY A 96 -8.82 -10.89 15.52
C GLY A 96 -8.50 -9.46 15.07
N THR A 97 -7.26 -9.01 15.25
CA THR A 97 -6.75 -7.78 14.63
C THR A 97 -5.57 -8.10 13.74
N VAL A 98 -5.52 -7.50 12.55
CA VAL A 98 -4.41 -7.66 11.60
C VAL A 98 -3.90 -6.28 11.21
N ALA A 99 -2.62 -6.01 11.40
CA ALA A 99 -1.98 -4.80 10.96
C ALA A 99 -0.72 -5.09 10.14
N ILE A 100 -0.47 -4.29 9.11
CA ILE A 100 0.76 -4.31 8.32
C ILE A 100 1.29 -2.88 8.30
N GLY A 101 2.48 -2.66 8.87
CA GLY A 101 2.93 -1.33 9.24
C GLY A 101 1.97 -0.70 10.25
N LYS A 102 1.57 0.55 10.03
CA LYS A 102 0.65 1.31 10.87
C LYS A 102 -0.81 1.16 10.45
N ASN A 103 -1.08 0.44 9.35
CA ASN A 103 -2.43 0.18 8.87
C ASN A 103 -3.02 -1.02 9.59
N THR A 104 -4.16 -0.83 10.24
CA THR A 104 -4.99 -1.93 10.74
C THR A 104 -6.02 -2.29 9.67
N PHE A 105 -6.10 -3.57 9.34
CA PHE A 105 -7.03 -4.16 8.40
C PHE A 105 -8.13 -4.92 9.15
N ALA A 106 -9.21 -5.23 8.43
CA ALA A 106 -10.42 -5.90 8.89
C ALA A 106 -10.23 -6.80 10.12
N ASN A 107 -11.08 -6.60 11.14
CA ASN A 107 -11.11 -7.47 12.30
C ASN A 107 -11.75 -8.82 11.95
N ASP A 108 -11.33 -9.86 12.69
CA ASP A 108 -11.82 -11.24 12.55
C ASP A 108 -11.64 -11.82 11.14
N LEU A 109 -10.46 -11.62 10.53
CA LEU A 109 -10.18 -12.11 9.19
C LEU A 109 -9.99 -13.64 9.21
N PRO A 110 -10.78 -14.42 8.45
CA PRO A 110 -10.67 -15.87 8.46
C PRO A 110 -9.33 -16.33 7.90
N ALA A 111 -8.76 -17.35 8.52
CA ALA A 111 -7.53 -18.01 8.12
C ALA A 111 -7.64 -19.53 8.28
N PHE A 112 -7.18 -20.27 7.27
CA PHE A 112 -7.01 -21.72 7.38
C PHE A 112 -5.88 -22.05 8.34
N THR A 113 -6.02 -23.10 9.14
CA THR A 113 -4.87 -23.75 9.76
C THR A 113 -4.25 -24.66 8.71
N LEU A 114 -2.96 -24.47 8.43
CA LEU A 114 -2.18 -25.36 7.58
C LEU A 114 -1.89 -26.66 8.33
N GLU A 115 -1.75 -27.76 7.60
CA GLU A 115 -1.23 -29.00 8.17
C GLU A 115 0.29 -28.92 8.31
N ASP A 116 1.04 -29.83 7.68
CA ASP A 116 2.50 -29.81 7.71
C ASP A 116 3.08 -29.10 6.47
N GLU A 117 3.51 -27.85 6.65
CA GLU A 117 4.17 -27.04 5.63
C GLU A 117 5.63 -26.73 6.04
N PRO A 118 6.57 -27.70 5.91
CA PRO A 118 7.94 -27.55 6.38
C PRO A 118 8.71 -26.45 5.64
N TYR A 119 8.35 -26.17 4.38
CA TYR A 119 9.02 -25.11 3.64
C TYR A 119 8.67 -23.72 4.17
N LEU A 120 7.42 -23.46 4.57
CA LEU A 120 7.06 -22.20 5.23
C LEU A 120 7.83 -22.01 6.55
N ARG A 121 8.07 -23.10 7.30
CA ARG A 121 8.93 -23.06 8.49
C ARG A 121 10.38 -22.73 8.15
N LYS A 122 10.92 -23.30 7.06
CA LYS A 122 12.26 -22.97 6.55
C LYS A 122 12.37 -21.50 6.13
N LEU A 123 11.30 -20.90 5.60
CA LEU A 123 11.23 -19.47 5.30
C LEU A 123 11.13 -18.60 6.57
N GLY A 124 10.88 -19.19 7.75
CA GLY A 124 10.77 -18.49 9.02
C GLY A 124 9.46 -17.71 9.19
N VAL A 125 8.40 -18.05 8.45
CA VAL A 125 7.10 -17.37 8.51
C VAL A 125 6.11 -18.10 9.39
N MET A 126 5.09 -17.40 9.88
CA MET A 126 3.95 -17.97 10.62
C MET A 126 2.78 -18.39 9.73
N GLY A 127 2.86 -18.11 8.42
CA GLY A 127 1.84 -18.49 7.46
C GLY A 127 1.83 -17.60 6.24
N VAL A 128 0.63 -17.39 5.69
CA VAL A 128 0.37 -16.69 4.45
C VAL A 128 -0.67 -15.59 4.68
N LEU A 129 -0.40 -14.40 4.16
CA LEU A 129 -1.37 -13.32 4.02
C LEU A 129 -1.74 -13.17 2.55
N SER A 130 -3.04 -13.15 2.26
CA SER A 130 -3.53 -13.03 0.90
C SER A 130 -3.96 -11.62 0.53
N GLY A 131 -4.32 -11.43 -0.75
CA GLY A 131 -4.90 -10.18 -1.25
C GLY A 131 -6.16 -9.74 -0.49
N ALA A 132 -6.81 -10.64 0.25
CA ALA A 132 -7.98 -10.35 1.07
C ALA A 132 -7.73 -9.26 2.12
N VAL A 133 -6.50 -9.13 2.63
CA VAL A 133 -6.14 -8.12 3.63
C VAL A 133 -6.31 -6.70 3.07
N PHE A 134 -6.06 -6.51 1.77
CA PHE A 134 -6.01 -5.18 1.13
C PHE A 134 -7.32 -4.77 0.45
N ARG A 135 -8.43 -5.48 0.71
CA ARG A 135 -9.73 -5.32 0.01
C ARG A 135 -10.29 -3.89 -0.01
N THR A 136 -9.94 -3.09 0.99
CA THR A 136 -10.38 -1.71 1.19
C THR A 136 -9.28 -0.69 0.89
N SER A 137 -8.20 -1.11 0.24
CA SER A 137 -7.00 -0.32 -0.02
C SER A 137 -6.49 -0.54 -1.44
N VAL A 138 -5.51 0.27 -1.82
CA VAL A 138 -4.66 0.01 -2.97
C VAL A 138 -3.34 -0.56 -2.48
N LEU A 139 -2.97 -1.75 -2.97
CA LEU A 139 -1.68 -2.37 -2.69
C LEU A 139 -0.74 -2.13 -3.87
N THR A 140 0.41 -1.52 -3.62
CA THR A 140 1.49 -1.39 -4.61
C THR A 140 2.68 -2.25 -4.19
N ILE A 141 3.27 -2.99 -5.12
CA ILE A 141 4.43 -3.85 -4.88
C ILE A 141 5.57 -3.39 -5.80
N ASP A 142 6.68 -2.99 -5.18
CA ASP A 142 7.94 -2.63 -5.84
C ASP A 142 9.03 -3.63 -5.43
N MET A 143 9.31 -4.58 -6.32
CA MET A 143 10.32 -5.61 -6.08
C MET A 143 11.75 -5.06 -6.08
N GLN A 144 12.04 -4.04 -6.90
CA GLN A 144 13.37 -3.45 -7.00
C GLN A 144 13.76 -2.74 -5.70
N ARG A 145 12.82 -1.99 -5.11
CA ARG A 145 13.03 -1.30 -3.83
C ARG A 145 12.70 -2.16 -2.61
N LYS A 146 12.14 -3.35 -2.82
CA LYS A 146 11.65 -4.27 -1.79
C LYS A 146 10.67 -3.59 -0.83
N LYS A 147 9.66 -2.93 -1.40
CA LYS A 147 8.64 -2.19 -0.65
C LYS A 147 7.24 -2.52 -1.13
N ILE A 148 6.32 -2.61 -0.20
CA ILE A 148 4.91 -2.45 -0.49
C ILE A 148 4.49 -1.02 -0.15
N THR A 149 3.53 -0.48 -0.88
CA THR A 149 2.88 0.79 -0.53
C THR A 149 1.39 0.56 -0.44
N ILE A 150 0.81 0.91 0.71
CA ILE A 150 -0.61 0.79 0.98
C ILE A 150 -1.17 2.20 0.93
N THR A 151 -2.11 2.44 0.02
CA THR A 151 -2.76 3.73 -0.09
C THR A 151 -4.28 3.61 0.00
N GLN A 152 -4.93 4.65 0.51
CA GLN A 152 -6.38 4.78 0.51
C GLN A 152 -6.77 6.21 0.15
N PRO A 153 -7.84 6.45 -0.61
CA PRO A 153 -8.53 5.47 -1.45
C PRO A 153 -7.92 5.39 -2.86
N TYR A 154 -6.87 6.17 -3.16
CA TYR A 154 -6.29 6.29 -4.51
C TYR A 154 -4.93 5.63 -4.62
N ARG A 155 -4.64 5.09 -5.81
CA ARG A 155 -3.30 4.62 -6.15
C ARG A 155 -2.23 5.73 -6.06
N PRO A 156 -0.94 5.40 -5.89
CA PRO A 156 0.13 6.39 -5.90
C PRO A 156 0.13 7.26 -7.16
N SER A 157 0.51 8.54 -7.02
CA SER A 157 0.50 9.52 -8.11
C SER A 157 1.44 9.17 -9.25
N TYR A 158 2.56 8.50 -8.96
CA TYR A 158 3.52 8.08 -9.98
C TYR A 158 2.98 7.01 -10.94
N MET A 159 2.02 6.18 -10.50
CA MET A 159 1.37 5.23 -11.39
C MET A 159 0.63 6.04 -12.47
N LYS A 160 0.64 5.67 -13.75
CA LYS A 160 -0.07 6.46 -14.79
C LYS A 160 -1.49 5.95 -15.06
N LEU A 161 -2.46 6.85 -15.23
CA LEU A 161 -3.88 6.47 -15.47
C LEU A 161 -4.08 5.74 -16.80
N ASN A 162 -3.20 5.97 -17.77
CA ASN A 162 -3.23 5.30 -19.07
C ASN A 162 -2.38 4.01 -19.10
N TYR A 163 -1.80 3.60 -17.97
CA TYR A 163 -1.09 2.33 -17.77
C TYR A 163 -1.83 1.48 -16.73
N ARG A 164 -3.07 1.14 -17.08
CA ARG A 164 -3.93 0.32 -16.24
C ARG A 164 -4.89 -0.52 -17.07
N GLU A 165 -5.37 -1.59 -16.46
CA GLU A 165 -6.43 -2.44 -16.97
C GLU A 165 -7.52 -2.66 -15.91
N ASN A 166 -8.69 -3.12 -16.34
CA ASN A 166 -9.67 -3.69 -15.43
C ASN A 166 -9.24 -5.09 -15.03
N PHE A 167 -9.50 -5.49 -13.78
CA PHE A 167 -9.47 -6.89 -13.39
C PHE A 167 -10.82 -7.32 -12.84
N ASN A 168 -11.04 -8.63 -12.76
CA ASN A 168 -12.20 -9.19 -12.06
C ASN A 168 -11.75 -9.90 -10.80
N LEU A 169 -12.53 -9.81 -9.73
CA LEU A 169 -12.40 -10.69 -8.57
C LEU A 169 -13.27 -11.92 -8.77
N ILE A 170 -12.69 -13.10 -8.55
CA ILE A 170 -13.42 -14.37 -8.53
C ILE A 170 -13.50 -14.94 -7.12
N THR A 171 -14.26 -16.02 -6.93
CA THR A 171 -14.34 -16.74 -5.64
C THR A 171 -12.94 -17.02 -5.10
N GLY A 172 -12.75 -16.74 -3.81
CA GLY A 172 -11.42 -16.80 -3.18
C GLY A 172 -10.55 -15.57 -3.41
N LEU A 173 -11.10 -14.48 -3.96
CA LEU A 173 -10.42 -13.20 -4.17
C LEU A 173 -9.22 -13.20 -5.11
N GLY A 174 -9.16 -14.17 -6.03
CA GLY A 174 -8.18 -14.15 -7.10
C GLY A 174 -8.36 -12.92 -7.99
N VAL A 175 -7.30 -12.13 -8.14
CA VAL A 175 -7.23 -10.97 -9.04
C VAL A 175 -6.99 -11.47 -10.46
N VAL A 176 -8.02 -11.44 -11.30
CA VAL A 176 -7.97 -11.93 -12.68
C VAL A 176 -7.60 -10.81 -13.63
N CYS A 177 -6.35 -10.79 -14.09
CA CYS A 177 -5.82 -9.74 -14.93
C CYS A 177 -5.85 -10.14 -16.41
N PRO A 178 -6.27 -9.25 -17.32
CA PRO A 178 -6.09 -9.46 -18.74
C PRO A 178 -4.61 -9.34 -19.11
N ILE A 179 -4.16 -10.26 -19.95
CA ILE A 179 -2.88 -10.20 -20.65
C ILE A 179 -3.14 -10.45 -22.14
N ASN A 180 -2.17 -10.16 -22.99
CA ASN A 180 -2.27 -10.46 -24.40
C ASN A 180 -1.03 -11.24 -24.86
N ILE A 181 -1.24 -12.41 -25.46
CA ILE A 181 -0.17 -13.26 -26.00
C ILE A 181 -0.30 -13.27 -27.52
N GLN A 182 0.68 -12.68 -28.22
CA GLN A 182 0.68 -12.54 -29.69
C GLN A 182 -0.66 -12.04 -30.26
N GLY A 183 -1.19 -10.94 -29.74
CA GLY A 183 -2.46 -10.36 -30.16
C GLY A 183 -3.70 -11.02 -29.56
N LYS A 184 -3.60 -12.19 -28.90
CA LYS A 184 -4.75 -12.90 -28.32
C LYS A 184 -4.96 -12.50 -26.85
N PRO A 185 -6.10 -11.87 -26.49
CA PRO A 185 -6.41 -11.57 -25.10
C PRO A 185 -6.73 -12.86 -24.33
N ILE A 186 -6.10 -13.04 -23.17
CA ILE A 186 -6.40 -14.08 -22.19
C ILE A 186 -6.40 -13.47 -20.79
N SER A 187 -6.85 -14.18 -19.77
CA SER A 187 -6.79 -13.70 -18.40
C SER A 187 -6.30 -14.75 -17.41
N PHE A 188 -5.35 -14.36 -16.58
CA PHE A 188 -4.76 -15.20 -15.54
C PHE A 188 -4.97 -14.61 -14.16
N VAL A 189 -4.92 -15.46 -13.14
CA VAL A 189 -4.88 -14.99 -11.75
C VAL A 189 -3.47 -14.50 -11.44
N LEU A 190 -3.33 -13.32 -10.84
CA LEU A 190 -2.06 -12.84 -10.35
C LEU A 190 -1.64 -13.60 -9.08
N ASP A 191 -0.48 -14.27 -9.14
CA ASP A 191 0.02 -15.18 -8.11
C ASP A 191 1.47 -14.81 -7.73
N THR A 192 1.63 -14.14 -6.59
CA THR A 192 2.96 -13.70 -6.12
C THR A 192 3.78 -14.81 -5.48
N TRP A 193 3.18 -15.98 -5.22
CA TRP A 193 3.92 -17.18 -4.83
C TRP A 193 4.52 -17.89 -6.04
N SER A 194 3.80 -17.97 -7.16
CA SER A 194 4.22 -18.73 -8.34
C SER A 194 5.50 -18.16 -8.96
N GLU A 195 6.48 -19.02 -9.20
CA GLU A 195 7.72 -18.66 -9.89
C GLU A 195 7.46 -18.36 -11.37
N GLY A 196 8.39 -17.67 -12.03
CA GLY A 196 8.27 -17.39 -13.46
C GLY A 196 7.15 -16.39 -13.79
N LEU A 197 6.91 -16.20 -15.09
CA LEU A 197 5.97 -15.20 -15.59
C LEU A 197 4.60 -15.80 -15.89
N VAL A 198 4.54 -16.88 -16.66
CA VAL A 198 3.30 -17.59 -16.96
C VAL A 198 3.43 -19.03 -16.49
N ASN A 199 2.47 -19.49 -15.70
CA ASN A 199 2.37 -20.91 -15.34
C ASN A 199 1.02 -21.43 -15.78
N LEU A 200 1.06 -22.48 -16.59
CA LEU A 200 -0.11 -23.04 -17.23
C LEU A 200 -0.56 -24.29 -16.49
N THR A 201 -1.87 -24.49 -16.41
CA THR A 201 -2.39 -25.83 -16.14
C THR A 201 -1.93 -26.80 -17.22
N GLU A 202 -1.98 -28.10 -16.94
CA GLU A 202 -1.65 -29.11 -17.95
C GLU A 202 -2.53 -28.99 -19.21
N ALA A 203 -3.83 -28.72 -19.04
CA ALA A 203 -4.76 -28.55 -20.16
C ALA A 203 -4.42 -27.34 -21.04
N ASP A 204 -4.12 -26.19 -20.41
CA ASP A 204 -3.73 -24.98 -21.14
C ASP A 204 -2.38 -25.17 -21.84
N PHE A 205 -1.42 -25.80 -21.18
CA PHE A 205 -0.11 -26.11 -21.77
C PHE A 205 -0.25 -27.00 -23.01
N ASN A 206 -1.03 -28.07 -22.94
CA ASN A 206 -1.24 -28.98 -24.08
C ASN A 206 -1.94 -28.27 -25.26
N THR A 207 -2.83 -27.32 -24.97
CA THR A 207 -3.46 -26.48 -26.00
C THR A 207 -2.45 -25.54 -26.68
N TRP A 208 -1.45 -25.10 -25.92
CA TRP A 208 -0.45 -24.11 -26.33
C TRP A 208 0.79 -24.75 -26.95
N SER A 209 1.12 -26.01 -26.63
CA SER A 209 2.34 -26.69 -27.06
C SER A 209 2.44 -26.91 -28.57
N ALA A 210 1.31 -26.88 -29.28
CA ALA A 210 1.27 -26.91 -30.74
C ALA A 210 1.49 -25.53 -31.39
N GLN A 211 1.35 -24.44 -30.63
CA GLN A 211 1.38 -23.06 -31.11
C GLN A 211 2.70 -22.36 -30.85
N TYR A 212 3.45 -22.80 -29.84
CA TYR A 212 4.66 -22.13 -29.37
C TYR A 212 5.85 -23.08 -29.30
N THR A 213 7.04 -22.52 -29.45
CA THR A 213 8.30 -23.27 -29.42
C THR A 213 8.59 -23.77 -28.00
N LYS A 214 9.09 -25.00 -27.86
CA LYS A 214 9.55 -25.52 -26.56
C LYS A 214 10.73 -24.70 -26.02
N GLY A 215 10.67 -24.38 -24.74
CA GLY A 215 11.77 -23.77 -23.98
C GLY A 215 12.57 -24.80 -23.20
N SER A 216 13.48 -24.32 -22.35
CA SER A 216 14.16 -25.17 -21.37
C SER A 216 13.24 -25.52 -20.21
N ASN A 217 13.37 -26.73 -19.68
CA ASN A 217 12.61 -27.15 -18.50
C ASN A 217 12.81 -26.15 -17.36
N GLN A 218 11.73 -25.90 -16.63
CA GLN A 218 11.71 -25.00 -15.48
C GLN A 218 11.22 -25.75 -14.25
N LYS A 219 11.67 -25.31 -13.08
CA LYS A 219 11.22 -25.90 -11.81
C LYS A 219 9.92 -25.28 -11.34
N VAL A 220 8.98 -26.13 -10.92
CA VAL A 220 7.71 -25.73 -10.33
C VAL A 220 7.56 -26.25 -8.89
N SER A 221 6.55 -25.73 -8.20
CA SER A 221 6.17 -26.14 -6.84
C SER A 221 4.72 -26.60 -6.80
N ASN A 222 4.43 -27.52 -5.88
CA ASN A 222 3.08 -27.92 -5.51
C ASN A 222 2.70 -27.23 -4.20
N GLY A 223 1.63 -26.43 -4.21
CA GLY A 223 1.19 -25.70 -3.02
C GLY A 223 2.30 -24.80 -2.47
N TYR A 224 2.54 -24.86 -1.16
CA TYR A 224 3.59 -24.10 -0.46
C TYR A 224 4.91 -24.86 -0.27
N LYS A 225 5.23 -25.79 -1.17
CA LYS A 225 6.48 -26.58 -1.14
C LYS A 225 7.64 -25.93 -1.90
N GLU A 226 8.84 -26.45 -1.69
CA GLU A 226 10.04 -26.08 -2.43
C GLU A 226 9.90 -26.36 -3.94
N ILE A 227 10.52 -25.50 -4.75
CA ILE A 227 10.64 -25.73 -6.19
C ILE A 227 11.57 -26.91 -6.46
N SER A 228 11.00 -27.99 -6.96
CA SER A 228 11.72 -29.27 -7.03
C SER A 228 11.38 -30.10 -8.27
N GLN A 229 10.24 -29.86 -8.91
CA GLN A 229 9.80 -30.63 -10.06
C GLN A 229 10.13 -29.91 -11.36
N ASP A 230 10.93 -30.54 -12.20
CA ASP A 230 11.23 -30.06 -13.55
C ASP A 230 10.03 -30.31 -14.46
N GLU A 231 9.57 -29.26 -15.13
CA GLU A 231 8.45 -29.28 -16.05
C GLU A 231 8.80 -28.62 -17.38
N GLU A 232 8.11 -29.06 -18.43
CA GLU A 232 8.26 -28.50 -19.77
C GLU A 232 7.83 -27.04 -19.81
N SER A 233 8.47 -26.26 -20.67
CA SER A 233 8.11 -24.87 -20.89
C SER A 233 7.98 -24.54 -22.38
N LEU A 234 7.30 -23.42 -22.65
CA LEU A 234 7.14 -22.82 -23.97
C LEU A 234 7.75 -21.42 -23.94
N ILE A 235 8.28 -20.98 -25.08
CA ILE A 235 8.70 -19.61 -25.30
C ILE A 235 7.54 -18.87 -25.97
N LEU A 236 7.10 -17.78 -25.35
CA LEU A 236 6.10 -16.87 -25.86
C LEU A 236 6.80 -15.65 -26.49
N PRO A 237 6.88 -15.56 -27.84
CA PRO A 237 7.55 -14.47 -28.54
C PRO A 237 7.12 -13.07 -28.11
N GLU A 238 5.83 -12.89 -27.79
CA GLU A 238 5.30 -11.62 -27.34
C GLU A 238 4.23 -11.83 -26.28
N THR A 239 4.49 -11.30 -25.10
CA THR A 239 3.55 -11.19 -23.98
C THR A 239 3.38 -9.72 -23.62
N MET A 240 2.14 -9.24 -23.66
CA MET A 240 1.77 -7.88 -23.28
C MET A 240 1.04 -7.92 -21.94
N PHE A 241 1.54 -7.14 -20.98
CA PHE A 241 0.83 -6.84 -19.75
C PHE A 241 0.57 -5.34 -19.67
N VAL A 242 -0.71 -4.95 -19.65
CA VAL A 242 -1.12 -3.55 -19.81
C VAL A 242 -0.56 -2.99 -21.12
N LYS A 243 0.53 -2.22 -21.05
CA LYS A 243 1.20 -1.60 -22.20
C LYS A 243 2.68 -1.98 -22.30
N THR A 244 3.13 -2.89 -21.45
CA THR A 244 4.51 -3.35 -21.44
C THR A 244 4.61 -4.63 -22.24
N LYS A 245 5.52 -4.62 -23.22
CA LYS A 245 5.89 -5.78 -24.01
C LYS A 245 7.00 -6.55 -23.31
N ILE A 246 6.84 -7.86 -23.22
CA ILE A 246 7.81 -8.81 -22.72
C ILE A 246 8.06 -9.81 -23.86
N GLU A 247 9.28 -9.78 -24.39
CA GLU A 247 9.73 -10.69 -25.44
C GLU A 247 10.25 -11.99 -24.84
N ASP A 248 10.06 -13.09 -25.58
CA ASP A 248 10.55 -14.43 -25.23
C ASP A 248 10.20 -14.86 -23.80
N ALA A 249 8.99 -14.51 -23.37
CA ALA A 249 8.46 -14.87 -22.07
C ALA A 249 8.35 -16.40 -21.92
N ILE A 250 8.72 -16.93 -20.76
CA ILE A 250 8.63 -18.37 -20.48
C ILE A 250 7.25 -18.69 -19.88
N ALA A 251 6.54 -19.64 -20.50
CA ALA A 251 5.34 -20.26 -19.97
C ALA A 251 5.60 -21.71 -19.56
N VAL A 252 5.40 -22.04 -18.29
CA VAL A 252 5.77 -23.34 -17.72
C VAL A 252 4.53 -24.16 -17.44
N LYS A 253 4.56 -25.46 -17.77
CA LYS A 253 3.52 -26.40 -17.32
C LYS A 253 3.60 -26.57 -15.80
N ASN A 254 2.50 -26.43 -15.09
CA ASN A 254 2.40 -26.77 -13.68
C ASN A 254 1.13 -27.60 -13.43
N PRO A 255 1.26 -28.93 -13.30
CA PRO A 255 0.11 -29.83 -13.16
C PRO A 255 -0.63 -29.67 -11.82
N PHE A 256 -0.05 -28.95 -10.86
CA PHE A 256 -0.67 -28.73 -9.55
C PHE A 256 -1.63 -27.53 -9.52
N LEU A 257 -1.61 -26.70 -10.57
CA LEU A 257 -2.48 -25.53 -10.64
C LEU A 257 -3.91 -25.93 -10.98
N LYS A 258 -4.86 -25.35 -10.23
CA LYS A 258 -6.29 -25.42 -10.58
C LYS A 258 -6.66 -24.43 -11.70
N ARG A 259 -5.82 -23.43 -11.94
CA ARG A 259 -5.97 -22.40 -12.97
C ARG A 259 -4.61 -21.81 -13.33
N SER A 260 -4.44 -21.42 -14.60
CA SER A 260 -3.23 -20.75 -15.08
C SER A 260 -3.05 -19.36 -14.46
N VAL A 261 -1.81 -19.01 -14.14
CA VAL A 261 -1.47 -17.83 -13.34
C VAL A 261 -0.42 -16.95 -14.02
N LEU A 262 -0.52 -15.64 -13.74
CA LEU A 262 0.53 -14.66 -13.96
C LEU A 262 1.39 -14.68 -12.69
N GLY A 263 2.58 -15.27 -12.80
CA GLY A 263 3.50 -15.47 -11.70
C GLY A 263 4.28 -14.20 -11.34
N LYS A 264 5.05 -14.30 -10.24
CA LYS A 264 5.74 -13.17 -9.61
C LYS A 264 6.76 -12.47 -10.52
N LYS A 265 7.28 -13.13 -11.57
CA LYS A 265 8.31 -12.54 -12.46
C LYS A 265 7.83 -11.30 -13.19
N ILE A 266 6.52 -11.05 -13.25
CA ILE A 266 5.99 -9.77 -13.74
C ILE A 266 6.55 -8.56 -12.97
N LEU A 267 6.88 -8.74 -11.68
CA LEU A 267 7.45 -7.71 -10.82
C LEU A 267 8.91 -7.37 -11.15
N ASP A 268 9.59 -8.17 -11.98
CA ASP A 268 10.94 -7.87 -12.47
C ASP A 268 10.90 -6.84 -13.61
N TYR A 269 9.74 -6.67 -14.25
CA TYR A 269 9.55 -5.76 -15.37
C TYR A 269 8.97 -4.40 -14.94
N GLY A 270 8.45 -4.29 -13.72
CA GLY A 270 7.85 -3.05 -13.23
C GLY A 270 7.14 -3.15 -11.89
N ILE A 271 6.53 -2.04 -11.49
CA ILE A 271 5.76 -1.88 -10.27
C ILE A 271 4.30 -2.20 -10.56
N ILE A 272 3.67 -3.04 -9.74
CA ILE A 272 2.25 -3.34 -9.81
C ILE A 272 1.51 -2.57 -8.72
N SER A 273 0.40 -1.92 -9.05
CA SER A 273 -0.54 -1.34 -8.07
C SER A 273 -1.94 -1.89 -8.30
N ILE A 274 -2.54 -2.49 -7.27
CA ILE A 274 -3.83 -3.17 -7.30
C ILE A 274 -4.80 -2.37 -6.47
N ASP A 275 -5.75 -1.73 -7.15
CA ASP A 275 -6.84 -0.98 -6.55
C ASP A 275 -8.04 -1.91 -6.40
N TYR A 276 -8.19 -2.49 -5.22
CA TYR A 276 -9.27 -3.44 -4.92
C TYR A 276 -10.65 -2.79 -4.92
N ILE A 277 -10.72 -1.50 -4.55
CA ILE A 277 -11.97 -0.74 -4.48
C ILE A 277 -12.53 -0.52 -5.89
N HIS A 278 -11.68 -0.09 -6.82
CA HIS A 278 -12.10 0.25 -8.18
C HIS A 278 -11.85 -0.87 -9.20
N GLN A 279 -11.33 -2.03 -8.76
CA GLN A 279 -10.95 -3.16 -9.60
C GLN A 279 -10.06 -2.77 -10.79
N LYS A 280 -9.06 -1.93 -10.50
CA LYS A 280 -8.05 -1.48 -11.47
C LYS A 280 -6.69 -2.04 -11.09
N ILE A 281 -5.97 -2.56 -12.08
CA ILE A 281 -4.56 -2.91 -11.92
C ILE A 281 -3.72 -1.97 -12.78
N TYR A 282 -2.72 -1.36 -12.16
CA TYR A 282 -1.79 -0.44 -12.79
C TYR A 282 -0.42 -1.12 -12.90
N PHE A 283 0.29 -0.84 -13.99
CA PHE A 283 1.63 -1.37 -14.20
C PHE A 283 2.57 -0.27 -14.69
N GLN A 284 3.62 0.02 -13.93
CA GLN A 284 4.63 0.99 -14.31
C GLN A 284 5.95 0.26 -14.57
N PRO A 285 6.38 0.14 -15.84
CA PRO A 285 7.67 -0.47 -16.13
C PRO A 285 8.81 0.44 -15.66
N PHE A 286 9.92 -0.19 -15.28
CA PHE A 286 11.05 0.52 -14.64
C PHE A 286 11.75 1.52 -15.57
N ASP A 287 11.59 1.37 -16.88
CA ASP A 287 12.17 2.22 -17.92
C ASP A 287 11.42 3.55 -18.14
N MET A 288 10.23 3.73 -17.56
CA MET A 288 9.34 4.83 -17.97
C MET A 288 9.60 6.17 -17.29
N VAL A 289 9.68 6.19 -15.96
CA VAL A 289 9.87 7.41 -15.14
C VAL A 289 10.43 7.01 -13.77
N PRO A 290 11.46 7.69 -13.25
CA PRO A 290 11.90 7.50 -11.87
C PRO A 290 10.78 7.86 -10.87
N ILE A 291 10.54 7.00 -9.87
CA ILE A 291 9.65 7.35 -8.76
C ILE A 291 10.23 8.58 -8.04
N PRO A 292 9.43 9.65 -7.78
CA PRO A 292 9.89 10.79 -7.00
C PRO A 292 10.47 10.36 -5.64
N GLU A 293 11.63 10.89 -5.24
CA GLU A 293 12.30 10.48 -3.98
C GLU A 293 11.41 10.58 -2.73
N ALA A 294 10.49 11.55 -2.71
CA ALA A 294 9.55 11.74 -1.62
C ALA A 294 8.51 10.61 -1.51
N GLU A 295 8.18 9.95 -2.62
CA GLU A 295 7.27 8.79 -2.66
C GLU A 295 8.05 7.46 -2.51
N ALA A 296 9.39 7.51 -2.60
CA ALA A 296 10.27 6.34 -2.48
C ALA A 296 10.87 6.14 -1.08
N LYS A 297 10.78 7.13 -0.17
CA LYS A 297 11.31 7.05 1.20
C LYS A 297 10.25 6.52 2.17
N VAL A 298 10.67 5.58 3.03
CA VAL A 298 9.94 5.23 4.26
C VAL A 298 9.90 6.51 5.09
N THR A 299 8.72 6.98 5.47
CA THR A 299 8.58 8.18 6.30
C THR A 299 9.00 7.88 7.74
N GLU A 300 10.30 7.69 7.95
CA GLU A 300 10.95 8.18 9.17
C GLU A 300 11.34 9.62 8.87
N THR A 301 10.46 10.57 9.20
CA THR A 301 10.89 11.97 9.27
C THR A 301 11.87 12.07 10.43
N LYS A 302 13.18 12.04 10.14
CA LYS A 302 14.21 12.32 11.13
C LYS A 302 14.11 13.81 11.50
N VAL A 303 13.58 14.09 12.69
CA VAL A 303 13.50 15.44 13.23
C VAL A 303 14.89 15.86 13.69
N GLU A 304 15.44 16.89 13.07
CA GLU A 304 16.71 17.50 13.46
C GLU A 304 16.45 18.80 14.22
N ASP A 305 16.92 18.88 15.46
CA ASP A 305 16.81 20.07 16.31
C ASP A 305 17.63 21.22 15.71
N GLY A 306 17.03 22.41 15.62
CA GLY A 306 17.61 23.56 14.94
C GLY A 306 17.34 23.66 13.44
N LYS A 307 16.52 22.77 12.86
CA LYS A 307 16.14 22.78 11.42
C LYS A 307 14.64 22.91 11.20
N LEU A 308 14.24 23.40 10.03
CA LEU A 308 12.84 23.39 9.58
C LEU A 308 12.50 22.04 8.91
N ASN A 309 11.95 21.13 9.70
CA ASN A 309 11.76 19.73 9.32
C ASN A 309 10.48 19.52 8.47
N PRO A 310 10.56 18.94 7.27
CA PRO A 310 9.36 18.62 6.50
C PRO A 310 8.60 17.46 7.13
N ILE A 311 7.29 17.63 7.39
CA ILE A 311 6.43 16.61 7.98
C ILE A 311 5.22 16.32 7.09
N THR A 312 4.67 15.12 7.24
CA THR A 312 3.43 14.67 6.58
C THR A 312 2.25 14.72 7.54
N ARG A 313 1.03 14.58 7.03
CA ARG A 313 -0.17 14.37 7.85
C ARG A 313 -0.02 13.20 8.83
N GLN A 314 0.64 12.12 8.42
CA GLN A 314 0.83 10.96 9.31
C GLN A 314 1.73 11.30 10.50
N PHE A 315 2.86 12.00 10.26
CA PHE A 315 3.71 12.49 11.33
C PHE A 315 2.92 13.42 12.28
N PHE A 316 2.09 14.31 11.71
CA PHE A 316 1.23 15.19 12.50
C PHE A 316 0.29 14.40 13.42
N LEU A 317 -0.39 13.37 12.90
CA LEU A 317 -1.31 12.54 13.67
C LEU A 317 -0.61 11.77 14.81
N GLU A 318 0.60 11.26 14.56
CA GLU A 318 1.32 10.44 15.53
C GLU A 318 2.03 11.25 16.61
N HIS A 319 2.62 12.37 16.23
CA HIS A 319 3.55 13.10 17.09
C HIS A 319 3.03 14.46 17.55
N ILE A 320 2.01 15.02 16.88
CA ILE A 320 1.45 16.34 17.20
C ILE A 320 0.04 16.20 17.75
N PHE A 321 -0.93 15.80 16.92
CA PHE A 321 -2.31 15.66 17.35
C PHE A 321 -3.12 14.74 16.42
N ASP A 322 -3.65 13.66 16.98
CA ASP A 322 -4.56 12.74 16.29
C ASP A 322 -6.02 13.21 16.37
N TYR A 323 -6.42 14.07 15.43
CA TYR A 323 -7.78 14.58 15.35
C TYR A 323 -8.84 13.52 15.03
N ARG A 324 -8.46 12.28 14.68
CA ARG A 324 -9.40 11.19 14.40
C ARG A 324 -10.01 10.62 15.68
N LYS A 325 -9.37 10.85 16.84
CA LYS A 325 -9.82 10.35 18.14
C LYS A 325 -10.98 11.16 18.74
N GLY A 326 -11.38 12.28 18.10
CA GLY A 326 -12.54 13.09 18.52
C GLY A 326 -12.32 13.92 19.80
N ASN A 327 -11.08 14.08 20.26
CA ASN A 327 -10.73 14.86 21.44
C ASN A 327 -10.41 16.32 21.09
N ASP A 328 -10.38 17.19 22.09
CA ASP A 328 -9.86 18.55 21.95
C ASP A 328 -8.37 18.54 21.59
N PHE A 329 -7.93 19.50 20.77
CA PHE A 329 -6.51 19.67 20.43
C PHE A 329 -5.71 20.05 21.68
N VAL A 330 -4.94 19.08 22.19
CA VAL A 330 -3.95 19.29 23.25
C VAL A 330 -2.67 18.59 22.83
N TYR A 331 -1.58 19.35 22.78
CA TYR A 331 -0.27 18.83 22.40
C TYR A 331 0.52 18.33 23.60
N ASN A 332 0.88 17.05 23.62
CA ASN A 332 1.54 16.41 24.77
C ASN A 332 3.02 16.09 24.51
N GLY A 333 3.69 16.82 23.62
CA GLY A 333 5.13 16.66 23.38
C GLY A 333 6.00 17.38 24.40
N ASP A 334 7.30 17.08 24.40
CA ASP A 334 8.26 17.59 25.41
C ASP A 334 8.68 19.05 25.19
N LYS A 335 8.50 19.58 23.97
CA LYS A 335 8.90 20.94 23.58
C LYS A 335 7.82 21.56 22.71
N PRO A 336 7.54 22.87 22.81
CA PRO A 336 6.60 23.53 21.92
C PRO A 336 7.03 23.42 20.45
N VAL A 337 6.06 23.50 19.55
CA VAL A 337 6.31 23.32 18.11
C VAL A 337 5.76 24.48 17.30
N VAL A 338 6.43 24.77 16.19
CA VAL A 338 5.95 25.71 15.17
C VAL A 338 5.81 24.98 13.85
N ILE A 339 4.66 25.08 13.20
CA ILE A 339 4.37 24.41 11.93
C ILE A 339 4.04 25.46 10.88
N ASP A 340 4.84 25.53 9.81
CA ASP A 340 4.63 26.40 8.64
C ASP A 340 3.93 25.64 7.51
N PHE A 341 2.70 26.03 7.18
CA PHE A 341 1.99 25.55 6.01
C PHE A 341 2.36 26.39 4.79
N TRP A 342 2.97 25.78 3.79
CA TRP A 342 3.57 26.47 2.64
C TRP A 342 3.29 25.76 1.30
N ALA A 343 3.54 26.45 0.18
CA ALA A 343 3.52 25.86 -1.17
C ALA A 343 4.57 26.52 -2.08
N THR A 344 5.02 25.82 -3.13
CA THR A 344 6.09 26.31 -4.03
C THR A 344 5.64 27.47 -4.91
N TRP A 345 4.35 27.56 -5.23
CA TRP A 345 3.78 28.65 -6.01
C TRP A 345 3.46 29.90 -5.15
N CYS A 346 3.60 29.80 -3.82
CA CYS A 346 3.32 30.89 -2.89
C CYS A 346 4.57 31.77 -2.70
N GLY A 347 4.61 32.92 -3.40
CA GLY A 347 5.72 33.88 -3.30
C GLY A 347 6.09 34.33 -1.87
N PRO A 348 5.12 34.72 -1.03
CA PRO A 348 5.39 35.03 0.39
C PRO A 348 5.98 33.86 1.18
N CYS A 349 5.52 32.63 0.95
CA CYS A 349 6.04 31.43 1.59
C CYS A 349 7.52 31.22 1.25
N MET A 350 7.88 31.35 -0.03
CA MET A 350 9.26 31.17 -0.48
C MET A 350 10.21 32.21 0.12
N ARG A 351 9.73 33.43 0.37
CA ARG A 351 10.51 34.46 1.09
C ARG A 351 10.61 34.18 2.59
N LEU A 352 9.61 33.52 3.16
CA LEU A 352 9.56 33.22 4.58
C LEU A 352 10.42 32.02 4.98
N LEU A 353 10.54 31.00 4.12
CA LEU A 353 11.28 29.76 4.42
C LEU A 353 12.70 30.01 4.98
N PRO A 354 13.56 30.89 4.41
CA PRO A 354 14.87 31.18 4.98
C PRO A 354 14.82 31.80 6.38
N GLU A 355 13.82 32.62 6.68
CA GLU A 355 13.64 33.20 8.01
C GLU A 355 13.19 32.14 9.02
N MET A 356 12.31 31.21 8.60
CA MET A 356 11.92 30.07 9.43
C MET A 356 13.09 29.14 9.75
N GLU A 357 14.01 28.91 8.80
CA GLU A 357 15.24 28.15 9.06
C GLU A 357 16.15 28.88 10.07
N LYS A 358 16.27 30.22 9.99
CA LYS A 358 17.02 31.01 10.99
C LYS A 358 16.38 30.95 12.37
N LEU A 359 15.05 31.02 12.44
CA LEU A 359 14.31 30.91 13.71
C LEU A 359 14.47 29.50 14.31
N ALA A 360 14.42 28.46 13.48
CA ALA A 360 14.67 27.09 13.92
C ALA A 360 16.05 26.97 14.59
N GLU A 361 17.10 27.48 13.95
CA GLU A 361 18.45 27.46 14.54
C GLU A 361 18.55 28.36 15.79
N LYS A 362 17.93 29.56 15.80
CA LYS A 362 17.93 30.48 16.95
C LYS A 362 17.33 29.83 18.20
N TYR A 363 16.24 29.07 18.04
CA TYR A 363 15.52 28.43 19.15
C TYR A 363 15.83 26.93 19.30
N LYS A 364 16.96 26.48 18.73
CA LYS A 364 17.46 25.12 18.90
C LYS A 364 17.50 24.73 20.37
N GLY A 365 17.05 23.52 20.67
CA GLY A 365 16.93 23.02 22.02
C GLY A 365 15.65 23.45 22.75
N LYS A 366 14.97 24.52 22.29
CA LYS A 366 13.80 25.11 22.96
C LYS A 366 12.48 24.90 22.22
N VAL A 367 12.48 25.03 20.89
CA VAL A 367 11.28 24.92 20.04
C VAL A 367 11.61 24.07 18.82
N ILE A 368 10.72 23.16 18.44
CA ILE A 368 10.89 22.35 17.22
C ILE A 368 10.11 22.97 16.06
N PHE A 369 10.75 23.07 14.90
CA PHE A 369 10.17 23.68 13.71
C PHE A 369 9.87 22.63 12.64
N TYR A 370 8.67 22.75 12.09
CA TYR A 370 8.16 21.89 11.04
C TYR A 370 7.62 22.70 9.86
N LYS A 371 7.60 22.07 8.69
CA LYS A 371 6.89 22.60 7.51
C LYS A 371 6.01 21.54 6.87
N VAL A 372 4.81 21.96 6.48
CA VAL A 372 3.81 21.15 5.79
C VAL A 372 3.62 21.73 4.40
N ASN A 373 3.84 20.91 3.37
CA ASN A 373 3.54 21.33 2.00
C ASN A 373 2.03 21.17 1.74
N ALA A 374 1.34 22.29 1.53
CA ALA A 374 -0.10 22.34 1.36
C ALA A 374 -0.60 21.66 0.07
N ASP A 375 0.23 21.57 -0.98
CA ASP A 375 -0.13 20.86 -2.21
C ASP A 375 -0.16 19.34 -1.98
N LYS A 376 0.69 18.83 -1.08
CA LYS A 376 0.80 17.41 -0.74
C LYS A 376 -0.16 17.00 0.37
N GLU A 377 -0.33 17.84 1.38
CA GLU A 377 -1.07 17.51 2.61
C GLU A 377 -2.44 18.21 2.66
N LYS A 378 -3.19 18.15 1.55
CA LYS A 378 -4.46 18.89 1.36
C LYS A 378 -5.49 18.59 2.44
N ASP A 379 -5.53 17.35 2.91
CA ASP A 379 -6.50 16.90 3.92
C ASP A 379 -6.19 17.48 5.31
N LEU A 380 -4.90 17.57 5.65
CA LEU A 380 -4.45 18.22 6.87
C LEU A 380 -4.83 19.71 6.83
N CYS A 381 -4.54 20.37 5.70
CA CYS A 381 -4.93 21.76 5.49
C CYS A 381 -6.45 21.95 5.57
N SER A 382 -7.23 21.06 4.95
CA SER A 382 -8.70 21.13 4.97
C SER A 382 -9.26 20.94 6.36
N HIS A 383 -8.75 19.97 7.13
CA HIS A 383 -9.21 19.70 8.49
C HIS A 383 -9.02 20.93 9.39
N PHE A 384 -7.86 21.58 9.28
CA PHE A 384 -7.52 22.78 10.04
C PHE A 384 -7.98 24.09 9.39
N SER A 385 -8.77 24.03 8.32
CA SER A 385 -9.26 25.20 7.58
C SER A 385 -8.16 26.18 7.17
N VAL A 386 -7.01 25.65 6.74
CA VAL A 386 -5.90 26.45 6.17
C VAL A 386 -6.32 26.95 4.79
N GLN A 387 -6.84 28.18 4.73
CA GLN A 387 -7.37 28.80 3.50
C GLN A 387 -6.38 29.74 2.80
N ALA A 388 -5.30 30.12 3.47
CA ALA A 388 -4.29 31.03 2.94
C ALA A 388 -2.89 30.55 3.32
N LEU A 389 -1.89 30.94 2.52
CA LEU A 389 -0.50 30.58 2.75
C LEU A 389 0.39 31.84 2.77
N PRO A 390 1.42 31.88 3.63
CA PRO A 390 1.70 30.89 4.67
C PRO A 390 0.68 31.01 5.82
N THR A 391 0.38 29.88 6.47
CA THR A 391 -0.32 29.84 7.76
C THR A 391 0.58 29.12 8.74
N LEU A 392 0.73 29.65 9.95
CA LEU A 392 1.60 29.12 10.98
C LEU A 392 0.80 28.70 12.20
N PHE A 393 1.16 27.55 12.75
CA PHE A 393 0.61 27.04 13.99
C PHE A 393 1.71 27.08 15.04
N PHE A 394 1.49 27.83 16.12
CA PHE A 394 2.35 27.89 17.29
C PHE A 394 1.69 27.08 18.40
N ILE A 395 2.31 25.97 18.80
CA ILE A 395 1.66 24.98 19.64
C ILE A 395 2.45 24.83 20.95
N PRO A 396 1.93 25.36 22.08
CA PRO A 396 2.55 25.20 23.39
C PRO A 396 2.37 23.77 23.92
N VAL A 397 3.29 23.34 24.78
CA VAL A 397 3.17 22.06 25.50
C VAL A 397 1.95 22.13 26.42
N GLY A 398 1.07 21.14 26.34
CA GLY A 398 -0.17 21.05 27.11
C GLY A 398 -1.26 22.04 26.68
N GLY A 399 -1.10 22.77 25.57
CA GLY A 399 -2.04 23.79 25.14
C GLY A 399 -2.56 23.65 23.70
N LYS A 400 -3.39 24.64 23.32
CA LYS A 400 -4.04 24.72 22.00
C LYS A 400 -3.18 25.53 21.01
N PRO A 401 -3.28 25.24 19.70
CA PRO A 401 -2.53 25.98 18.69
C PRO A 401 -2.99 27.44 18.60
N ILE A 402 -2.02 28.35 18.51
CA ILE A 402 -2.20 29.75 18.13
C ILE A 402 -1.95 29.83 16.61
N ILE A 403 -2.90 30.36 15.87
CA ILE A 403 -2.86 30.37 14.40
C ILE A 403 -2.56 31.78 13.90
N GLU A 404 -1.58 31.90 13.02
CA GLU A 404 -1.23 33.15 12.34
C GLU A 404 -1.20 32.98 10.84
N VAL A 405 -1.66 34.00 10.12
CA VAL A 405 -1.75 33.98 8.66
C VAL A 405 -0.93 35.10 8.07
N GLY A 406 -0.13 34.77 7.05
CA GLY A 406 0.71 35.72 6.32
C GLY A 406 2.13 35.83 6.88
N ALA A 407 3.08 36.21 6.03
CA ALA A 407 4.51 36.19 6.34
C ALA A 407 4.95 37.40 7.19
N THR A 408 4.92 37.26 8.53
CA THR A 408 5.30 38.32 9.49
C THR A 408 6.30 37.82 10.55
N PRO A 409 7.58 37.65 10.20
CA PRO A 409 8.60 37.05 11.08
C PRO A 409 8.74 37.70 12.46
N GLU A 410 8.58 39.02 12.54
CA GLU A 410 8.69 39.79 13.78
C GLU A 410 7.60 39.36 14.79
N LYS A 411 6.39 39.13 14.29
CA LYS A 411 5.27 38.65 15.11
C LYS A 411 5.51 37.23 15.60
N TYR A 412 6.17 36.38 14.81
CA TYR A 412 6.47 35.00 15.20
C TYR A 412 7.44 34.95 16.37
N VAL A 413 8.46 35.83 16.37
CA VAL A 413 9.40 35.97 17.48
C VAL A 413 8.66 36.31 18.77
N GLN A 414 7.73 37.28 18.72
CA GLN A 414 6.91 37.67 19.86
C GLN A 414 6.08 36.50 20.39
N ILE A 415 5.39 35.75 19.52
CA ILE A 415 4.59 34.59 19.93
C ILE A 415 5.46 33.50 20.57
N ILE A 416 6.63 33.20 19.99
CA ILE A 416 7.54 32.20 20.54
C ILE A 416 8.01 32.60 21.94
N GLU A 417 8.50 33.83 22.11
CA GLU A 417 9.07 34.30 23.37
C GLU A 417 8.00 34.52 24.45
N GLU A 418 6.82 35.00 24.08
CA GLU A 418 5.77 35.36 25.03
C GLU A 418 4.69 34.30 25.24
N GLN A 419 4.57 33.29 24.39
CA GLN A 419 3.47 32.32 24.49
C GLN A 419 3.93 30.86 24.43
N LEU A 420 5.06 30.55 23.78
CA LEU A 420 5.56 29.17 23.72
C LEU A 420 6.60 28.85 24.80
N LEU A 421 7.44 29.81 25.17
CA LEU A 421 8.57 29.61 26.09
C LEU A 421 8.35 30.15 27.51
N LYS A 422 7.10 30.44 27.88
CA LYS A 422 6.75 30.94 29.21
C LYS A 422 6.64 29.84 30.27
#